data_AF-A0A2V8YEN2-F1
#
_entry.id   AF-A0A2V8YEN2-F1
#
_cell.length_a   1.000
_cell.length_b   1.000
_cell.length_c   1.000
_cell.angle_alpha   90.00
_cell.angle_beta   90.00
_cell.angle_gamma   90.00
#
_symmetry.space_group_name_H-M   'P 1'
#
loop_
_entity.id
_entity.type
_entity.pdbx_description
1 polymer ?
#
loop_
_entity_poly.entity_id
_entity_poly.type
_entity_poly.pdbx_seq_one_letter_code
_entity_poly.pdbx_strand_id
1 'polypeptide(L)' 'MTRITGWRLHHCVPLVKGGSKSVENRVLLHPECHDRVHRQHLSVSKPRLPERGVRSA' A
#
# COMPACT_ATOMS: atom_id res chain seq x y z
N MET A 1 -3.49 13.01 -4.79
CA MET A 1 -4.87 12.51 -4.65
C MET A 1 -5.35 12.12 -6.03
N THR A 2 -5.97 10.96 -6.18
CA THR A 2 -6.66 10.60 -7.42
C THR A 2 -7.92 11.45 -7.53
N ARG A 3 -8.23 11.95 -8.73
CA ARG A 3 -9.42 12.81 -8.95
C ARG A 3 -10.74 12.06 -8.78
N ILE A 4 -10.70 10.73 -8.87
CA ILE A 4 -11.89 9.87 -8.88
C ILE A 4 -12.32 9.49 -7.46
N THR A 5 -11.37 9.13 -6.60
CA THR A 5 -11.69 8.56 -5.29
C THR A 5 -11.12 9.37 -4.12
N GLY A 6 -10.24 10.33 -4.37
CA GLY A 6 -9.56 11.11 -3.31
C GLY A 6 -8.43 10.35 -2.61
N TRP A 7 -8.13 9.11 -2.98
CA TRP A 7 -7.05 8.31 -2.36
C TRP A 7 -5.67 8.77 -2.84
N ARG A 8 -4.64 8.53 -2.03
CA ARG A 8 -3.23 8.75 -2.36
C ARG A 8 -2.55 7.43 -2.63
N LEU A 9 -1.80 7.39 -3.73
CA LEU A 9 -0.96 6.25 -4.07
C LEU A 9 0.33 6.31 -3.27
N HIS A 10 0.60 5.27 -2.49
CA HIS A 10 1.80 5.09 -1.70
C HIS A 10 2.68 3.99 -2.32
N HIS A 11 4.00 4.21 -2.36
CA HIS A 11 4.95 3.17 -2.72
C HIS A 11 5.47 2.50 -1.44
N CYS A 12 5.22 1.20 -1.27
CA CYS A 12 5.62 0.45 -0.07
C CYS A 12 7.15 0.48 0.12
N VAL A 13 7.89 0.33 -0.98
CA VAL A 13 9.33 0.57 -1.06
C VAL A 13 9.56 1.88 -1.80
N PRO A 14 10.24 2.88 -1.20
CA PRO A 14 10.55 4.14 -1.87
C PRO A 14 11.38 3.92 -3.14
N LEU A 15 11.07 4.66 -4.21
CA LEU A 15 11.80 4.56 -5.48
C LEU A 15 13.30 4.85 -5.32
N VAL A 16 13.65 5.83 -4.47
CA VAL A 16 15.04 6.19 -4.16
C VAL A 16 15.81 5.08 -3.42
N LYS A 17 15.10 4.10 -2.84
CA LYS A 17 15.67 2.92 -2.18
C LYS A 17 15.61 1.66 -3.06
N GLY A 18 15.37 1.83 -4.36
CA GLY A 18 15.25 0.71 -5.31
C GLY A 18 13.84 0.14 -5.46
N GLY A 19 12.81 0.83 -4.95
CA GLY A 19 11.41 0.42 -5.14
C GLY A 19 10.97 0.45 -6.61
N SER A 20 10.13 -0.50 -7.00
CA SER A 20 9.59 -0.56 -8.37
C SER A 20 8.38 0.36 -8.58
N LYS A 21 8.10 0.70 -9.84
CA LYS A 21 6.86 1.38 -10.24
C LYS A 21 5.72 0.39 -10.53
N SER A 22 5.90 -0.90 -10.23
CA SER A 22 4.90 -1.93 -10.49
C SER A 22 3.72 -1.82 -9.52
N VAL A 23 2.58 -2.40 -9.88
CA VAL A 23 1.37 -2.37 -9.05
C VAL A 23 1.59 -3.10 -7.73
N GLU A 24 2.49 -4.09 -7.68
CA GLU A 24 2.92 -4.83 -6.49
C GLU A 24 3.53 -3.94 -5.41
N ASN A 25 4.24 -2.88 -5.80
CA ASN A 25 4.87 -1.94 -4.88
C ASN A 25 3.96 -0.76 -4.51
N ARG A 26 2.67 -0.81 -4.87
CA ARG A 26 1.73 0.31 -4.70
C ARG A 26 0.55 -0.09 -3.83
N VAL A 27 0.13 0.82 -2.97
CA VAL A 27 -1.09 0.71 -2.17
C VAL A 27 -1.84 2.05 -2.20
N LEU A 28 -3.17 2.00 -2.17
CA LEU A 28 -4.00 3.19 -2.04
C LEU A 28 -4.27 3.44 -0.56
N LEU A 29 -3.96 4.65 -0.08
CA LEU A 29 -4.20 5.09 1.28
C LEU A 29 -5.05 6.36 1.30
N HIS A 30 -5.88 6.50 2.33
CA HIS A 30 -6.57 7.76 2.61
C HIS A 30 -5.50 8.87 2.79
N PRO A 31 -5.74 10.12 2.37
CA PRO A 31 -4.76 11.20 2.51
C PRO A 31 -4.16 11.33 3.92
N GLU A 32 -5.00 11.22 4.96
CA GLU A 32 -4.52 11.29 6.34
C GLU A 32 -3.67 10.08 6.75
N CYS A 33 -4.02 8.89 6.27
CA CYS A 33 -3.24 7.67 6.51
C CYS A 33 -1.90 7.73 5.77
N HIS A 34 -1.89 8.23 4.53
CA HIS A 34 -0.68 8.48 3.78
C HIS A 34 0.26 9.43 4.53
N ASP A 35 -0.28 10.51 5.10
CA ASP A 35 0.52 11.49 5.83
C ASP A 35 0.99 10.95 7.18
N ARG A 36 0.20 10.08 7.82
CA ARG A 36 0.62 9.33 9.01
C ARG A 36 1.80 8.41 8.71
N VAL A 37 1.74 7.68 7.60
CA VAL A 37 2.81 6.76 7.17
C VAL A 37 4.13 7.50 7.01
N HIS A 38 4.13 8.66 6.34
CA HIS A 38 5.36 9.45 6.17
C HIS A 38 5.83 10.11 7.47
N ARG A 39 4.92 10.64 8.29
CA ARG A 39 5.29 11.28 9.57
C ARG A 39 5.86 10.30 10.59
N GLN A 40 5.26 9.11 10.67
CA GLN A 40 5.61 8.10 11.67
C GLN A 40 6.55 7.02 11.12
N HIS A 41 6.98 7.13 9.87
CA HIS A 41 7.85 6.14 9.20
C HIS A 41 7.29 4.71 9.25
N LEU A 42 5.96 4.56 9.13
CA LEU A 42 5.30 3.26 9.17
C LEU A 42 5.57 2.48 7.89
N SER A 43 5.82 1.18 8.01
CA SER A 43 5.88 0.28 6.86
C SER A 43 4.46 -0.22 6.54
N VAL A 44 4.05 -0.05 5.28
CA VAL A 44 2.76 -0.54 4.80
C VAL A 44 3.00 -1.55 3.68
N SER A 45 2.37 -2.72 3.79
CA SER A 45 2.34 -3.74 2.75
C SER A 45 0.92 -3.93 2.23
N LYS A 46 0.77 -4.57 1.07
CA LYS A 46 -0.54 -5.04 0.62
C LYS A 46 -1.15 -5.96 1.67
N PRO A 47 -2.46 -5.87 1.93
CA PRO A 47 -3.13 -6.84 2.79
C PRO A 47 -2.92 -8.23 2.19
N ARG A 48 -2.55 -9.20 3.03
CA ARG A 48 -2.52 -10.59 2.60
C ARG A 48 -3.96 -10.98 2.31
N LEU A 49 -4.18 -11.65 1.17
CA LEU A 49 -5.45 -12.35 0.98
C LEU A 49 -5.63 -13.28 2.18
N PRO A 50 -6.84 -13.40 2.75
CA PRO A 50 -7.08 -14.45 3.73
C PRO A 50 -6.64 -15.76 3.08
N GLU A 51 -5.86 -16.56 3.82
CA GLU A 51 -5.49 -17.90 3.38
C GLU A 51 -6.78 -18.55 2.90
N ARG A 52 -6.84 -18.90 1.61
CA ARG A 52 -8.00 -19.61 1.05
C ARG A 52 -8.15 -20.83 1.93
N GLY A 53 -9.14 -20.82 2.83
CA GLY A 53 -9.30 -21.85 3.84
C GLY A 53 -9.20 -23.18 3.11
N VAL A 54 -8.21 -23.99 3.49
CA VAL A 54 -8.08 -25.35 2.97
C VAL A 54 -9.40 -26.02 3.33
N ARG A 55 -10.28 -26.17 2.34
CA ARG A 55 -11.45 -27.04 2.49
C ARG A 55 -10.86 -28.44 2.43
N SER A 56 -10.45 -28.95 3.58
CA SER A 56 -10.17 -30.37 3.75
C SER A 56 -11.45 -31.12 3.40
N ALA A 57 -11.39 -31.92 2.34
CA ALA A 57 -12.44 -32.86 1.98
C ALA A 57 -12.42 -34.05 2.95
#